data_AF-A0AAD1XUH4-F1
#
_entry.id   AF-A0AAD1XUH4-F1
#
_cell.length_a   1.000
_cell.length_b   1.000
_cell.length_c   1.000
_cell.angle_alpha   90.00
_cell.angle_beta   90.00
_cell.angle_gamma   90.00
#
_symmetry.space_group_name_H-M   'P 1'
#
loop_
_entity.id
_entity.type
_entity.pdbx_description
1 polymer ?
#
loop_
_entity_poly.entity_id
_entity_poly.type
_entity_poly.pdbx_seq_one_letter_code
_entity_poly.pdbx_strand_id
1 'polypeptide(L)'
;MDTNPDCLLLQLNIGCLSEIVTFVPLKQALQLRLVSRKLNQAVCYGWRLRIYQIEALMKHCNTKLKEGFEDKTVEDYKDMCEHQSCIIDDLNAYVENGFKLNAPRQNYMNIGYLVKPPRFVSVPLVTSMILLGWSHKIPLSTDFQDTKEIRKLWNQCRIHFRNKNVMKLHNAFKVDQVDPVDIVTCKKILSMHSDLTFVRIQAESRCAANMFSWSNLVIKYFEIDQQIKPLGIRQIEDKISKYERTEKKMMQVFDRILVHQNF
;
A
#
# COMPACT_ATOMS: atom_id res chain seq x y z
N MET A 1 20.17 -55.13 -3.59
CA MET A 1 20.45 -54.08 -4.59
C MET A 1 20.06 -52.77 -3.95
N ASP A 2 21.03 -52.09 -3.35
CA ASP A 2 20.83 -50.75 -2.81
C ASP A 2 20.84 -49.77 -3.98
N THR A 3 19.65 -49.43 -4.50
CA THR A 3 19.55 -48.35 -5.47
C THR A 3 19.76 -47.05 -4.71
N ASN A 4 21.01 -46.58 -4.72
CA ASN A 4 21.35 -45.24 -4.28
C ASN A 4 20.43 -44.25 -5.05
N PRO A 5 19.59 -43.46 -4.38
CA PRO A 5 18.66 -42.54 -5.02
C PRO A 5 19.36 -41.53 -5.96
N ASP A 6 20.65 -41.27 -5.74
CA ASP A 6 21.47 -40.45 -6.64
C ASP A 6 21.67 -41.08 -8.03
N CYS A 7 21.63 -42.41 -8.15
CA CYS A 7 21.71 -43.12 -9.44
C CYS A 7 20.41 -43.06 -10.26
N LEU A 8 19.24 -42.96 -9.61
CA LEU A 8 17.94 -42.90 -10.29
C LEU A 8 17.75 -41.58 -11.05
N LEU A 9 18.21 -40.47 -10.47
CA LEU A 9 18.15 -39.15 -11.12
C LEU A 9 19.06 -39.07 -12.36
N LEU A 10 20.19 -39.78 -12.38
CA LEU A 10 21.09 -39.79 -13.53
C LEU A 10 20.52 -40.50 -14.76
N GLN A 11 19.52 -41.37 -14.59
CA GLN A 11 18.87 -42.10 -15.70
C GLN A 11 17.81 -41.25 -16.42
N LEU A 12 17.21 -40.26 -15.75
CA LEU A 12 16.21 -39.37 -16.36
C LEU A 12 16.82 -38.47 -17.43
N ASN A 13 16.07 -38.13 -18.48
CA ASN A 13 16.54 -37.18 -19.49
C ASN A 13 16.60 -35.74 -18.93
N ILE A 14 17.33 -34.85 -19.62
CA ILE A 14 17.51 -33.46 -19.16
C ILE A 14 16.16 -32.72 -19.05
N GLY A 15 15.19 -33.01 -19.91
CA GLY A 15 13.84 -32.44 -19.86
C GLY A 15 13.10 -32.79 -18.56
N CYS A 16 12.97 -34.07 -18.23
CA CYS A 16 12.32 -34.52 -17.00
C CYS A 16 13.03 -33.99 -15.75
N LEU A 17 14.37 -33.98 -15.75
CA LEU A 17 15.15 -33.39 -14.65
C LEU A 17 14.90 -31.89 -14.53
N SER A 18 14.75 -31.18 -15.64
CA SER A 18 14.49 -29.74 -15.63
C SER A 18 13.14 -29.39 -15.05
N GLU A 19 12.10 -30.17 -15.34
CA GLU A 19 10.76 -30.01 -14.77
C GLU A 19 10.81 -30.19 -13.25
N ILE A 20 11.49 -31.23 -12.77
CA ILE A 20 11.68 -31.47 -11.34
C ILE A 20 12.39 -30.27 -10.69
N VAL A 21 13.46 -29.76 -11.30
CA VAL A 21 14.22 -28.62 -10.75
C VAL A 21 13.36 -27.35 -10.64
N THR A 22 12.33 -27.17 -11.48
CA THR A 22 11.46 -25.98 -11.37
C THR A 22 10.71 -25.87 -10.03
N PHE A 23 10.60 -26.97 -9.28
CA PHE A 23 9.91 -27.02 -7.99
C PHE A 23 10.87 -27.08 -6.79
N VAL A 24 12.17 -27.18 -7.02
CA VAL A 24 13.17 -27.35 -5.96
C VAL A 24 13.63 -25.99 -5.43
N PRO A 25 13.66 -25.77 -4.09
CA PRO A 25 14.24 -24.58 -3.49
C PRO A 25 15.65 -24.27 -4.00
N LEU A 26 15.96 -22.98 -4.22
CA LEU A 26 17.21 -22.54 -4.83
C LEU A 26 18.45 -23.23 -4.22
N LYS A 27 18.57 -23.24 -2.89
CA LYS A 27 19.71 -23.85 -2.20
C LYS A 27 19.92 -25.32 -2.59
N GLN A 28 18.84 -26.08 -2.75
CA GLN A 28 18.88 -27.49 -3.14
C GLN A 28 19.20 -27.65 -4.64
N ALA A 29 18.64 -26.79 -5.51
CA ALA A 29 18.98 -26.79 -6.93
C ALA A 29 20.48 -26.47 -7.16
N LEU A 30 21.04 -25.55 -6.37
CA LEU A 30 22.47 -25.24 -6.42
C LEU A 30 23.35 -26.40 -5.97
N GLN A 31 22.90 -27.19 -4.99
CA GLN A 31 23.60 -28.39 -4.50
C GLN A 31 23.54 -29.52 -5.54
N LEU A 32 22.37 -29.78 -6.13
CA LEU A 32 22.18 -30.78 -7.19
C LEU A 32 23.07 -30.52 -8.41
N ARG A 33 23.31 -29.25 -8.73
CA ARG A 33 24.22 -28.83 -9.80
C ARG A 33 25.65 -29.36 -9.62
N LEU A 34 26.13 -29.48 -8.37
CA LEU A 34 27.51 -29.85 -8.05
C LEU A 34 27.74 -31.36 -8.17
N VAL A 35 26.68 -32.16 -8.33
CA VAL A 35 26.74 -33.62 -8.37
C VAL A 35 27.13 -34.13 -9.76
N SER A 36 26.61 -33.53 -10.85
CA SER A 36 26.97 -33.94 -12.22
C SER A 36 26.69 -32.86 -13.27
N ARG A 37 27.38 -32.95 -14.42
CA ARG A 37 27.17 -32.07 -15.58
C ARG A 37 25.73 -32.13 -16.12
N LYS A 38 25.12 -33.31 -16.11
CA LYS A 38 23.74 -33.52 -16.58
C LYS A 38 22.73 -32.81 -15.67
N LEU A 39 22.94 -32.85 -14.35
CA LEU A 39 22.13 -32.13 -13.38
C LEU A 39 22.34 -30.61 -13.49
N ASN A 40 23.58 -30.14 -13.69
CA ASN A 40 23.84 -28.72 -13.95
C ASN A 40 23.08 -28.21 -15.19
N GLN A 41 23.12 -28.94 -16.30
CA GLN A 41 22.36 -28.62 -17.51
C GLN A 41 20.84 -28.62 -17.27
N ALA A 42 20.33 -29.63 -16.55
CA ALA A 42 18.92 -29.69 -16.21
C ALA A 42 18.47 -28.53 -15.31
N VAL A 43 19.30 -28.13 -14.34
CA VAL A 43 19.03 -26.97 -13.50
C VAL A 43 18.96 -25.70 -14.34
N CYS A 44 19.94 -25.48 -15.22
CA CYS A 44 19.94 -24.30 -16.09
C CYS A 44 18.74 -24.28 -17.04
N TYR A 45 18.39 -25.43 -17.62
CA TYR A 45 17.25 -25.56 -18.52
C TYR A 45 15.92 -25.33 -17.79
N GLY A 46 15.76 -25.88 -16.58
CA GLY A 46 14.53 -25.72 -15.78
C GLY A 46 14.31 -24.27 -15.34
N TRP A 47 15.37 -23.58 -14.93
CA TRP A 47 15.30 -22.16 -14.60
C TRP A 47 14.92 -21.30 -15.81
N ARG A 48 15.49 -21.60 -16.98
CA ARG A 48 15.14 -20.91 -18.22
C ARG A 48 13.67 -21.14 -18.62
N LEU A 49 13.19 -22.37 -18.53
CA LEU A 49 11.77 -22.69 -18.74
C LEU A 49 10.86 -21.90 -17.82
N ARG A 50 11.24 -21.74 -16.54
CA ARG A 50 10.45 -20.99 -15.57
C ARG A 50 10.40 -19.49 -15.86
N ILE A 51 11.50 -18.90 -16.34
CA ILE A 51 11.52 -17.51 -16.83
C ILE A 51 10.55 -17.36 -18.01
N TYR A 52 10.64 -18.23 -19.02
CA TYR A 52 9.71 -18.21 -20.17
C TYR A 52 8.24 -18.37 -19.77
N GLN A 53 7.94 -19.21 -18.77
CA GLN A 53 6.60 -19.34 -18.22
C GLN A 53 6.10 -18.02 -17.60
N ILE A 54 6.96 -17.31 -16.88
CA ILE A 54 6.62 -16.01 -16.28
C ILE A 54 6.41 -14.96 -17.37
N GLU A 55 7.30 -14.88 -18.36
CA GLU A 55 7.15 -13.99 -19.52
C GLU A 55 5.83 -14.26 -20.28
N ALA A 56 5.46 -15.53 -20.46
CA ALA A 56 4.20 -15.91 -21.10
C ALA A 56 2.97 -15.50 -20.26
N LEU A 57 3.03 -15.67 -18.93
CA LEU A 57 1.98 -15.20 -18.01
C LEU A 57 1.84 -13.68 -18.03
N MET A 58 2.95 -12.94 -18.06
CA MET A 58 2.96 -11.48 -18.22
C MET A 58 2.35 -11.07 -19.55
N LYS A 59 2.75 -11.71 -20.66
CA LYS A 59 2.18 -11.45 -21.98
C LYS A 59 0.67 -11.69 -22.00
N HIS A 60 0.19 -12.77 -21.39
CA HIS A 60 -1.24 -13.06 -21.25
C HIS A 60 -1.99 -11.98 -20.48
N CYS A 61 -1.42 -11.51 -19.36
CA CYS A 61 -1.99 -10.38 -18.61
C CYS A 61 -2.04 -9.10 -19.44
N ASN A 62 -0.98 -8.79 -20.19
CA ASN A 62 -0.92 -7.63 -21.09
C ASN A 62 -1.94 -7.73 -22.24
N THR A 63 -2.13 -8.93 -22.81
CA THR A 63 -3.17 -9.17 -23.82
C THR A 63 -4.56 -8.96 -23.22
N LYS A 64 -4.83 -9.47 -22.01
CA LYS A 64 -6.09 -9.23 -21.30
C LYS A 64 -6.36 -7.75 -21.02
N LEU A 65 -5.32 -6.95 -20.75
CA LEU A 65 -5.48 -5.51 -20.59
C LEU A 65 -5.88 -4.83 -21.91
N LYS A 66 -5.29 -5.26 -23.04
CA LYS A 66 -5.56 -4.69 -24.36
C LYS A 66 -6.89 -5.13 -24.97
N GLU A 67 -7.28 -6.37 -24.76
CA GLU A 67 -8.47 -6.96 -25.39
C GLU A 67 -9.70 -6.96 -24.47
N GLY A 68 -9.48 -6.92 -23.15
CA GLY A 68 -10.54 -7.06 -22.15
C GLY A 68 -11.18 -5.74 -21.71
N PHE A 69 -10.64 -4.59 -22.13
CA PHE A 69 -11.10 -3.27 -21.72
C PHE A 69 -11.11 -2.32 -22.92
N GLU A 70 -12.10 -1.44 -22.95
CA GLU A 70 -12.14 -0.35 -23.94
C GLU A 70 -10.99 0.62 -23.68
N ASP A 71 -10.36 1.15 -24.74
CA ASP A 71 -9.20 2.06 -24.63
C ASP A 71 -9.48 3.23 -23.68
N LYS A 72 -10.69 3.80 -23.74
CA LYS A 72 -11.15 4.86 -22.85
C LYS A 72 -11.18 4.46 -21.37
N THR A 73 -11.57 3.22 -21.07
CA THR A 73 -11.58 2.69 -19.69
C THR A 73 -10.16 2.53 -19.14
N VAL A 74 -9.20 2.19 -20.00
CA VAL A 74 -7.78 2.08 -19.64
C VAL A 74 -7.16 3.46 -19.43
N GLU A 75 -7.52 4.45 -20.25
CA GLU A 75 -7.12 5.85 -20.05
C GLU A 75 -7.70 6.44 -18.76
N ASP A 76 -9.02 6.32 -18.54
CA ASP A 76 -9.68 6.78 -17.31
C ASP A 76 -9.04 6.13 -16.06
N TYR A 77 -8.70 4.84 -16.14
CA TYR A 77 -7.97 4.14 -15.08
C TYR A 77 -6.59 4.74 -14.80
N LYS A 78 -5.80 5.01 -15.85
CA LYS A 78 -4.46 5.61 -15.71
C LYS A 78 -4.55 6.98 -15.08
N ASP A 79 -5.46 7.83 -15.55
CA ASP A 79 -5.69 9.16 -14.99
C ASP A 79 -6.07 9.08 -13.50
N MET A 80 -6.94 8.13 -13.13
CA MET A 80 -7.30 7.90 -11.74
C MET A 80 -6.11 7.41 -10.89
N CYS A 81 -5.27 6.51 -11.42
CA CYS A 81 -4.07 6.05 -10.75
C CYS A 81 -3.04 7.16 -10.57
N GLU A 82 -2.85 8.03 -11.57
CA GLU A 82 -2.00 9.21 -11.46
C GLU A 82 -2.52 10.16 -10.39
N HIS A 83 -3.84 10.42 -10.36
CA HIS A 83 -4.44 11.20 -9.28
C HIS A 83 -4.23 10.58 -7.90
N GLN A 84 -4.33 9.24 -7.75
CA GLN A 84 -4.01 8.58 -6.49
C GLN A 84 -2.54 8.78 -6.10
N SER A 85 -1.61 8.67 -7.06
CA SER A 85 -0.18 8.90 -6.81
C SER A 85 0.08 10.32 -6.34
N CYS A 86 -0.50 11.32 -7.02
CA CYS A 86 -0.39 12.72 -6.61
C CYS A 86 -0.92 12.94 -5.19
N ILE A 87 -2.04 12.30 -4.81
CA ILE A 87 -2.57 12.39 -3.44
C ILE A 87 -1.61 11.76 -2.44
N ILE A 88 -1.00 10.61 -2.76
CA ILE A 88 0.00 9.97 -1.89
C ILE A 88 1.21 10.89 -1.72
N ASP A 89 1.70 11.50 -2.80
CA ASP A 89 2.83 12.44 -2.76
C ASP A 89 2.49 13.68 -1.92
N ASP A 90 1.28 14.23 -2.06
CA ASP A 90 0.79 15.32 -1.22
C ASP A 90 0.72 14.89 0.25
N LEU A 91 0.14 13.72 0.56
CA LEU A 91 0.08 13.19 1.93
C LEU A 91 1.48 13.02 2.53
N ASN A 92 2.43 12.49 1.76
CA ASN A 92 3.82 12.36 2.17
C ASN A 92 4.47 13.74 2.36
N ALA A 93 4.20 14.71 1.49
CA ALA A 93 4.68 16.07 1.62
C ALA A 93 4.08 16.78 2.86
N TYR A 94 2.83 16.52 3.22
CA TYR A 94 2.23 16.98 4.48
C TYR A 94 2.97 16.39 5.68
N VAL A 95 3.31 15.10 5.61
CA VAL A 95 4.10 14.42 6.63
C VAL A 95 5.53 14.96 6.71
N GLU A 96 6.16 15.29 5.58
CA GLU A 96 7.53 15.78 5.56
C GLU A 96 7.64 17.28 5.88
N ASN A 97 6.84 18.13 5.23
CA ASN A 97 6.93 19.58 5.34
C ASN A 97 6.10 20.14 6.49
N GLY A 98 4.97 19.50 6.83
CA GLY A 98 4.18 19.87 8.00
C GLY A 98 4.91 19.62 9.32
N PHE A 99 5.94 18.76 9.33
CA PHE A 99 6.52 18.19 10.55
C PHE A 99 8.05 18.32 10.70
N LYS A 100 8.80 18.85 9.71
CA LYS A 100 10.27 19.05 9.79
C LYS A 100 10.74 20.30 10.56
N LEU A 101 9.87 21.27 10.83
CA LEU A 101 10.21 22.39 11.73
C LEU A 101 9.99 21.95 13.19
N ASN A 102 10.68 22.52 14.18
CA ASN A 102 10.45 22.15 15.60
C ASN A 102 9.12 22.69 16.18
N ALA A 103 8.45 23.60 15.47
CA ALA A 103 7.19 24.25 15.85
C ALA A 103 5.88 23.38 15.80
N PRO A 104 5.71 22.41 14.88
CA PRO A 104 4.50 21.59 14.74
C PRO A 104 4.22 20.69 15.94
N ARG A 105 5.25 20.06 16.53
CA ARG A 105 5.05 19.21 17.73
C ARG A 105 4.50 20.03 18.90
N GLN A 106 5.05 21.23 19.10
CA GLN A 106 4.57 22.13 20.15
C GLN A 106 3.13 22.58 19.85
N ASN A 107 2.80 22.90 18.60
CA ASN A 107 1.43 23.26 18.20
C ASN A 107 0.43 22.11 18.42
N TYR A 108 0.81 20.87 18.09
CA TYR A 108 0.01 19.68 18.34
C TYR A 108 -0.22 19.45 19.84
N MET A 109 0.85 19.52 20.63
CA MET A 109 0.78 19.38 22.08
C MET A 109 -0.10 20.46 22.69
N ASN A 110 0.10 21.73 22.31
CA ASN A 110 -0.68 22.88 22.76
C ASN A 110 -2.18 22.70 22.49
N ILE A 111 -2.51 22.21 21.30
CA ILE A 111 -3.90 21.89 20.94
C ILE A 111 -4.47 20.80 21.83
N GLY A 112 -3.69 19.78 22.17
CA GLY A 112 -4.09 18.74 23.12
C GLY A 112 -4.46 19.27 24.51
N TYR A 113 -3.98 20.45 24.92
CA TYR A 113 -4.33 21.09 26.20
C TYR A 113 -5.65 21.87 26.16
N LEU A 114 -6.23 22.13 24.98
CA LEU A 114 -7.49 22.84 24.86
C LEU A 114 -8.64 22.02 25.47
N VAL A 115 -9.29 22.58 26.49
CA VAL A 115 -10.41 21.93 27.17
C VAL A 115 -11.67 21.96 26.30
N LYS A 116 -11.90 23.08 25.61
CA LYS A 116 -13.07 23.31 24.78
C LYS A 116 -12.67 24.10 23.52
N PRO A 117 -12.00 23.46 22.54
CA PRO A 117 -11.67 24.10 21.28
C PRO A 117 -12.95 24.55 20.54
N PRO A 118 -12.90 25.65 19.78
CA PRO A 118 -14.02 26.08 18.94
C PRO A 118 -14.28 25.03 17.85
N ARG A 119 -15.51 25.00 17.31
CA ARG A 119 -15.94 23.98 16.33
C ARG A 119 -15.02 23.91 15.11
N PHE A 120 -14.58 25.07 14.61
CA PHE A 120 -13.64 25.19 13.48
C PHE A 120 -12.29 24.50 13.75
N VAL A 121 -11.94 24.29 15.02
CA VAL A 121 -10.72 23.57 15.42
C VAL A 121 -11.05 22.12 15.80
N SER A 122 -12.10 21.89 16.58
CA SER A 122 -12.42 20.56 17.09
C SER A 122 -12.85 19.60 16.01
N VAL A 123 -13.64 20.05 15.02
CA VAL A 123 -14.16 19.17 13.97
C VAL A 123 -13.02 18.62 13.09
N PRO A 124 -12.14 19.44 12.49
CA PRO A 124 -11.00 18.92 11.73
C PRO A 124 -10.14 17.93 12.50
N LEU A 125 -9.84 18.23 13.77
CA LEU A 125 -8.99 17.38 14.60
C LEU A 125 -9.66 16.03 14.88
N VAL A 126 -10.96 16.04 15.22
CA VAL A 126 -11.74 14.80 15.43
C VAL A 126 -11.81 13.99 14.14
N THR A 127 -12.04 14.62 12.99
CA THR A 127 -12.03 13.94 11.69
C THR A 127 -10.68 13.25 11.44
N SER A 128 -9.56 13.94 11.66
CA SER A 128 -8.24 13.32 11.48
C SER A 128 -7.98 12.20 12.49
N MET A 129 -8.41 12.34 13.74
CA MET A 129 -8.27 11.29 14.76
C MET A 129 -9.00 10.01 14.40
N ILE A 130 -10.20 10.13 13.81
CA ILE A 130 -10.99 8.98 13.34
C ILE A 130 -10.22 8.25 12.24
N LEU A 131 -9.72 8.98 11.24
CA LEU A 131 -8.93 8.41 10.14
C LEU A 131 -7.62 7.76 10.60
N LEU A 132 -7.06 8.19 11.72
CA LEU A 132 -5.86 7.59 12.33
C LEU A 132 -6.18 6.37 13.20
N GLY A 133 -7.47 6.03 13.38
CA GLY A 133 -7.90 4.94 14.25
C GLY A 133 -7.70 5.23 15.74
N TRP A 134 -7.68 6.51 16.15
CA TRP A 134 -7.47 6.90 17.55
C TRP A 134 -8.79 7.10 18.32
N SER A 135 -9.93 7.06 17.64
CA SER A 135 -11.25 7.04 18.27
C SER A 135 -11.73 5.61 18.49
N HIS A 136 -12.53 5.41 19.54
CA HIS A 136 -13.32 4.18 19.67
C HIS A 136 -14.39 4.10 18.55
N LYS A 137 -14.97 2.91 18.36
CA LYS A 137 -16.04 2.70 17.38
C LYS A 137 -17.18 3.69 17.60
N ILE A 138 -17.44 4.52 16.59
CA ILE A 138 -18.50 5.53 16.60
C ILE A 138 -19.76 4.92 15.97
N PRO A 139 -20.91 4.92 16.67
CA PRO A 139 -22.16 4.47 16.07
C PRO A 139 -22.52 5.31 14.83
N LEU A 140 -22.96 4.67 13.75
CA LEU A 140 -23.39 5.38 12.53
C LEU A 140 -24.59 6.32 12.78
N SER A 141 -25.37 6.05 13.84
CA SER A 141 -26.50 6.87 14.28
C SER A 141 -26.10 8.15 15.02
N THR A 142 -24.82 8.36 15.32
CA THR A 142 -24.36 9.58 16.01
C THR A 142 -24.72 10.83 15.20
N ASP A 143 -25.32 11.80 15.89
CA ASP A 143 -25.59 13.14 15.36
C ASP A 143 -24.38 14.04 15.64
N PHE A 144 -23.70 14.43 14.57
CA PHE A 144 -22.52 15.29 14.66
C PHE A 144 -22.86 16.78 14.55
N GLN A 145 -24.14 17.14 14.34
CA GLN A 145 -24.58 18.53 14.52
C GLN A 145 -24.55 18.92 16.01
N ASP A 146 -24.74 17.96 16.92
CA ASP A 146 -24.60 18.20 18.35
C ASP A 146 -23.12 18.40 18.73
N THR A 147 -22.79 19.64 19.10
CA THR A 147 -21.47 20.01 19.63
C THR A 147 -21.03 19.19 20.85
N LYS A 148 -21.95 18.53 21.57
CA LYS A 148 -21.61 17.65 22.69
C LYS A 148 -20.93 16.36 22.23
N GLU A 149 -21.38 15.74 21.15
CA GLU A 149 -20.78 14.50 20.63
C GLU A 149 -19.38 14.77 20.08
N ILE A 150 -19.20 15.84 19.30
CA ILE A 150 -17.87 16.30 18.87
C ILE A 150 -16.95 16.58 20.07
N ARG A 151 -17.48 17.19 21.14
CA ARG A 151 -16.70 17.44 22.36
C ARG A 151 -16.33 16.14 23.10
N LYS A 152 -17.21 15.14 23.11
CA LYS A 152 -16.96 13.83 23.70
C LYS A 152 -15.82 13.13 22.96
N LEU A 153 -15.87 13.10 21.63
CA LEU A 153 -14.81 12.56 20.78
C LEU A 153 -13.49 13.31 20.96
N TRP A 154 -13.55 14.65 21.00
CA TRP A 154 -12.38 15.48 21.30
C TRP A 154 -11.73 15.09 22.64
N ASN A 155 -12.52 14.96 23.70
CA ASN A 155 -12.02 14.61 25.03
C ASN A 155 -11.37 13.23 25.09
N GLN A 156 -11.89 12.26 24.32
CA GLN A 156 -11.28 10.94 24.19
C GLN A 156 -9.93 11.02 23.47
N CYS A 157 -9.87 11.77 22.37
CA CYS A 157 -8.73 11.70 21.47
C CYS A 157 -7.63 12.73 21.78
N ARG A 158 -7.92 13.82 22.49
CA ARG A 158 -6.95 14.90 22.79
C ARG A 158 -5.72 14.41 23.55
N ILE A 159 -5.80 13.29 24.27
CA ILE A 159 -4.66 12.69 24.95
C ILE A 159 -3.59 12.20 23.96
N HIS A 160 -4.00 11.79 22.75
CA HIS A 160 -3.09 11.34 21.70
C HIS A 160 -2.22 12.49 21.18
N PHE A 161 -2.76 13.71 21.15
CA PHE A 161 -2.01 14.92 20.79
C PHE A 161 -0.91 15.28 21.81
N ARG A 162 -1.06 14.81 23.05
CA ARG A 162 -0.06 14.98 24.10
C ARG A 162 1.00 13.87 24.06
N ASN A 163 0.79 12.82 23.28
CA ASN A 163 1.73 11.71 23.18
C ASN A 163 3.01 12.15 22.46
N LYS A 164 4.17 11.90 23.09
CA LYS A 164 5.48 12.21 22.51
C LYS A 164 5.73 11.49 21.17
N ASN A 165 5.03 10.39 20.91
CA ASN A 165 5.13 9.59 19.69
C ASN A 165 4.02 9.88 18.67
N VAL A 166 3.14 10.86 18.89
CA VAL A 166 2.04 11.21 17.97
C VAL A 166 2.53 11.40 16.52
N MET A 167 3.70 12.01 16.38
CA MET A 167 4.37 12.23 15.11
C MET A 167 4.81 10.94 14.43
N LYS A 168 5.36 9.98 15.21
CA LYS A 168 5.77 8.68 14.68
C LYS A 168 4.56 7.89 14.19
N LEU A 169 3.42 8.00 14.89
CA LEU A 169 2.17 7.36 14.48
C LEU A 169 1.62 7.98 13.19
N HIS A 170 1.66 9.31 13.04
CA HIS A 170 1.34 9.98 11.78
C HIS A 170 2.26 9.57 10.64
N ASN A 171 3.58 9.47 10.88
CA ASN A 171 4.54 9.07 9.85
C ASN A 171 4.39 7.59 9.45
N ALA A 172 3.84 6.76 10.33
CA ALA A 172 3.54 5.36 10.06
C ALA A 172 2.17 5.16 9.40
N PHE A 173 1.38 6.22 9.23
CA PHE A 173 0.07 6.16 8.60
C PHE A 173 0.20 5.64 7.17
N LYS A 174 -0.69 4.71 6.83
CA LYS A 174 -0.84 4.23 5.47
C LYS A 174 -2.30 4.31 5.07
N VAL A 175 -2.56 5.04 3.99
CA VAL A 175 -3.92 5.35 3.55
C VAL A 175 -4.72 4.10 3.17
N ASP A 176 -4.06 3.04 2.72
CA ASP A 176 -4.65 1.74 2.39
C ASP A 176 -5.15 0.94 3.62
N GLN A 177 -4.79 1.36 4.84
CA GLN A 177 -5.14 0.68 6.08
C GLN A 177 -6.32 1.31 6.84
N VAL A 178 -6.90 2.41 6.33
CA VAL A 178 -8.02 3.08 6.99
C VAL A 178 -9.31 2.26 6.82
N ASP A 179 -10.08 2.14 7.89
CA ASP A 179 -11.38 1.44 7.86
C ASP A 179 -12.37 2.22 6.97
N PRO A 180 -13.04 1.56 5.99
CA PRO A 180 -14.08 2.20 5.19
C PRO A 180 -15.20 2.85 6.01
N VAL A 181 -15.51 2.30 7.20
CA VAL A 181 -16.51 2.87 8.12
C VAL A 181 -16.06 4.24 8.65
N ASP A 182 -14.77 4.40 8.92
CA ASP A 182 -14.18 5.66 9.38
C ASP A 182 -14.23 6.72 8.28
N ILE A 183 -14.01 6.33 7.01
CA ILE A 183 -14.18 7.21 5.85
C ILE A 183 -15.62 7.72 5.75
N VAL A 184 -16.61 6.83 5.82
CA VAL A 184 -18.03 7.20 5.76
C VAL A 184 -18.40 8.13 6.92
N THR A 185 -17.91 7.83 8.13
CA THR A 185 -18.13 8.65 9.32
C THR A 185 -17.53 10.05 9.14
N CYS A 186 -16.30 10.14 8.66
CA CYS A 186 -15.64 11.42 8.41
C CYS A 186 -16.37 12.25 7.34
N LYS A 187 -16.81 11.62 6.24
CA LYS A 187 -17.62 12.31 5.21
C LYS A 187 -18.91 12.88 5.80
N LYS A 188 -19.61 12.11 6.63
CA LYS A 188 -20.83 12.55 7.31
C LYS A 188 -20.57 13.74 8.24
N ILE A 189 -19.49 13.70 9.03
CA ILE A 189 -19.10 14.82 9.92
C ILE A 189 -18.85 16.08 9.09
N LEU A 190 -18.04 15.98 8.03
CA LEU A 190 -17.68 17.14 7.21
C LEU A 190 -18.88 17.69 6.43
N SER A 191 -19.78 16.85 5.93
CA SER A 191 -20.98 17.30 5.21
C SER A 191 -21.98 18.01 6.13
N MET A 192 -22.06 17.62 7.41
CA MET A 192 -22.85 18.32 8.44
C MET A 192 -22.27 19.68 8.85
N HIS A 193 -21.05 19.98 8.41
CA HIS A 193 -20.34 21.22 8.68
C HIS A 193 -19.81 21.86 7.39
N SER A 194 -20.69 22.01 6.39
CA SER A 194 -20.36 22.54 5.05
C SER A 194 -19.73 23.94 5.05
N ASP A 195 -19.86 24.68 6.15
CA ASP A 195 -19.28 26.01 6.31
C ASP A 195 -17.80 25.98 6.73
N LEU A 196 -17.24 24.79 6.99
CA LEU A 196 -15.80 24.57 7.21
C LEU A 196 -15.03 24.69 5.90
N THR A 197 -14.29 25.80 5.75
CA THR A 197 -13.34 25.98 4.66
C THR A 197 -11.93 26.11 5.21
N PHE A 198 -10.93 25.74 4.41
CA PHE A 198 -9.53 25.85 4.82
C PHE A 198 -9.20 27.25 5.34
N VAL A 199 -9.62 28.30 4.63
CA VAL A 199 -9.37 29.71 5.00
C VAL A 199 -9.98 30.04 6.37
N ARG A 200 -11.23 29.64 6.62
CA ARG A 200 -11.91 29.91 7.90
C ARG A 200 -11.28 29.13 9.04
N ILE A 201 -10.89 27.88 8.81
CA ILE A 201 -10.20 27.07 9.82
C ILE A 201 -8.79 27.63 10.08
N GLN A 202 -8.08 28.05 9.06
CA GLN A 202 -6.71 28.57 9.17
C GLN A 202 -6.65 29.85 9.99
N ALA A 203 -7.67 30.72 9.87
CA ALA A 203 -7.81 31.91 10.70
C ALA A 203 -7.89 31.57 12.21
N GLU A 204 -8.46 30.42 12.56
CA GLU A 204 -8.58 29.94 13.94
C GLU A 204 -7.36 29.10 14.39
N SER A 205 -6.88 28.21 13.52
CA SER A 205 -5.76 27.33 13.78
C SER A 205 -5.18 26.76 12.49
N ARG A 206 -3.93 27.15 12.21
CA ARG A 206 -3.16 26.57 11.11
C ARG A 206 -2.99 25.05 11.24
N CYS A 207 -2.87 24.53 12.47
CA CYS A 207 -2.75 23.10 12.69
C CYS A 207 -4.06 22.37 12.36
N ALA A 208 -5.22 22.90 12.77
CA ALA A 208 -6.51 22.33 12.42
C ALA A 208 -6.77 22.40 10.91
N ALA A 209 -6.30 23.48 10.24
CA ALA A 209 -6.44 23.63 8.80
C ALA A 209 -5.60 22.59 8.04
N ASN A 210 -4.36 22.34 8.47
CA ASN A 210 -3.54 21.30 7.88
C ASN A 210 -4.16 19.90 8.07
N MET A 211 -4.73 19.65 9.25
CA MET A 211 -5.44 18.40 9.55
C MET A 211 -6.70 18.23 8.70
N PHE A 212 -7.45 19.30 8.50
CA PHE A 212 -8.59 19.33 7.60
C PHE A 212 -8.18 18.98 6.15
N SER A 213 -7.13 19.61 5.62
CA SER A 213 -6.62 19.32 4.28
C SER A 213 -6.15 17.86 4.16
N TRP A 214 -5.38 17.39 5.14
CA TRP A 214 -4.92 16.00 5.18
C TRP A 214 -6.08 15.00 5.20
N SER A 215 -7.10 15.24 6.04
CA SER A 215 -8.30 14.40 6.09
C SER A 215 -9.07 14.38 4.76
N ASN A 216 -9.18 15.51 4.07
CA ASN A 216 -9.82 15.58 2.76
C ASN A 216 -9.03 14.80 1.70
N LEU A 217 -7.70 14.85 1.72
CA LEU A 217 -6.85 14.06 0.82
C LEU A 217 -7.03 12.56 1.05
N VAL A 218 -7.07 12.11 2.31
CA VAL A 218 -7.37 10.71 2.65
C VAL A 218 -8.74 10.30 2.12
N ILE A 219 -9.79 11.10 2.34
CA ILE A 219 -11.14 10.80 1.84
C ILE A 219 -11.15 10.72 0.30
N LYS A 220 -10.51 11.69 -0.38
CA LYS A 220 -10.43 11.74 -1.84
C LYS A 220 -9.70 10.52 -2.41
N TYR A 221 -8.62 10.08 -1.75
CA TYR A 221 -7.93 8.85 -2.14
C TYR A 221 -8.89 7.64 -2.16
N PHE A 222 -9.72 7.49 -1.12
CA PHE A 222 -10.70 6.40 -1.05
C PHE A 222 -11.82 6.52 -2.08
N GLU A 223 -12.27 7.73 -2.41
CA GLU A 223 -13.26 7.94 -3.47
C GLU A 223 -12.73 7.47 -4.82
N ILE A 224 -11.48 7.80 -5.14
CA ILE A 224 -10.83 7.35 -6.37
C ILE A 224 -10.59 5.84 -6.31
N ASP A 225 -10.18 5.31 -5.16
CA ASP A 225 -9.95 3.87 -4.98
C ASP A 225 -11.23 3.04 -5.22
N GLN A 226 -12.38 3.56 -4.78
CA GLN A 226 -13.69 2.96 -5.02
C GLN A 226 -14.12 3.02 -6.50
N GLN A 227 -13.67 4.02 -7.26
CA GLN A 227 -13.91 4.12 -8.70
C GLN A 227 -12.99 3.17 -9.50
N ILE A 228 -11.75 3.00 -9.06
CA ILE A 228 -10.77 2.12 -9.69
C ILE A 228 -11.09 0.64 -9.48
N LYS A 229 -11.44 0.24 -8.25
CA LYS A 229 -11.70 -1.16 -7.88
C LYS A 229 -12.61 -1.95 -8.83
N PRO A 230 -13.80 -1.45 -9.24
CA PRO A 230 -14.70 -2.18 -10.11
C PRO A 230 -14.16 -2.37 -11.53
N LEU A 231 -13.18 -1.57 -11.98
CA LEU A 231 -12.59 -1.70 -13.31
C LEU A 231 -11.78 -2.99 -13.46
N GLY A 232 -11.35 -3.64 -12.37
CA GLY A 232 -10.62 -4.91 -12.42
C GLY A 232 -9.19 -4.84 -13.00
N ILE A 233 -8.82 -3.74 -13.65
CA ILE A 233 -7.50 -3.47 -14.24
C ILE A 233 -6.39 -3.59 -13.19
N ARG A 234 -6.58 -3.02 -12.00
CA ARG A 234 -5.59 -3.08 -10.89
C ARG A 234 -5.19 -4.48 -10.49
N GLN A 235 -6.13 -5.44 -10.52
CA GLN A 235 -5.83 -6.84 -10.19
C GLN A 235 -4.91 -7.49 -11.23
N ILE A 236 -4.99 -7.03 -12.48
CA ILE A 236 -4.14 -7.51 -13.57
C ILE A 236 -2.76 -6.85 -13.46
N GLU A 237 -2.69 -5.55 -13.18
CA GLU A 237 -1.42 -4.84 -12.94
C GLU A 237 -0.68 -5.36 -11.71
N ASP A 238 -1.37 -5.70 -10.62
CA ASP A 238 -0.78 -6.32 -9.43
C ASP A 238 -0.17 -7.69 -9.76
N LYS A 239 -0.82 -8.46 -10.65
CA LYS A 239 -0.29 -9.74 -11.13
C LYS A 239 0.95 -9.52 -12.00
N ILE A 240 0.91 -8.57 -12.94
CA ILE A 240 2.06 -8.19 -13.76
C ILE A 240 3.24 -7.79 -12.88
N SER A 241 3.03 -6.87 -11.94
CA SER A 241 4.04 -6.42 -10.98
C SER A 241 4.63 -7.57 -10.16
N LYS A 242 3.79 -8.53 -9.74
CA LYS A 242 4.24 -9.73 -9.03
C LYS A 242 5.11 -10.63 -9.93
N TYR A 243 4.72 -10.80 -11.19
CA TYR A 243 5.47 -11.59 -12.16
C TYR A 243 6.82 -10.93 -12.48
N GLU A 244 6.87 -9.63 -12.75
CA GLU A 244 8.12 -8.88 -12.98
C GLU A 244 9.08 -8.96 -11.80
N ARG A 245 8.59 -8.81 -10.56
CA ARG A 245 9.41 -8.99 -9.36
C ARG A 245 9.97 -10.41 -9.25
N THR A 246 9.19 -11.40 -9.66
CA THR A 246 9.61 -12.81 -9.64
C THR A 246 10.66 -13.06 -10.72
N GLU A 247 10.41 -12.61 -11.95
CA GLU A 247 11.36 -12.67 -13.07
C GLU A 247 12.69 -12.02 -12.70
N LYS A 248 12.69 -10.79 -12.17
CA LYS A 248 13.90 -10.07 -11.77
C LYS A 248 14.71 -10.85 -10.73
N LYS A 249 14.04 -11.42 -9.72
CA LYS A 249 14.70 -12.29 -8.73
C LYS A 249 15.26 -13.54 -9.39
N MET A 250 14.54 -14.12 -10.33
CA MET A 250 14.96 -15.33 -11.02
C MET A 250 16.16 -15.09 -11.94
N MET A 251 16.17 -13.99 -12.68
CA MET A 251 17.30 -13.55 -13.50
C MET A 251 18.54 -13.30 -12.65
N GLN A 252 18.42 -12.57 -11.52
CA GLN A 252 19.54 -12.36 -10.60
C GLN A 252 20.15 -13.68 -10.08
N VAL A 253 19.31 -14.68 -9.85
CA VAL A 253 19.74 -15.99 -9.41
C VAL A 253 20.38 -16.77 -10.57
N PHE A 254 19.80 -16.69 -11.75
CA PHE A 254 20.31 -17.33 -12.97
C PHE A 254 21.68 -16.77 -13.37
N ASP A 255 21.87 -15.45 -13.31
CA ASP A 255 23.16 -14.80 -13.55
C ASP A 255 24.22 -15.30 -12.57
N ARG A 256 23.87 -15.44 -11.29
CA ARG A 256 24.79 -16.04 -10.30
C ARG A 256 25.14 -17.48 -10.65
N ILE A 257 24.18 -18.27 -11.15
CA ILE A 257 24.44 -19.65 -11.58
C ILE A 257 25.41 -19.67 -12.76
N LEU A 258 25.21 -18.80 -13.77
CA LEU A 258 26.05 -18.71 -14.96
C LEU A 258 27.48 -18.23 -14.64
N VAL A 259 27.64 -17.26 -13.75
CA VAL A 259 28.97 -16.78 -13.32
C VAL A 259 29.81 -17.92 -12.70
N HIS A 260 29.16 -18.90 -12.08
CA HIS A 260 29.82 -20.09 -11.51
C HIS A 260 30.02 -21.23 -12.52
N GLN A 261 29.69 -21.04 -13.81
CA GLN A 261 30.00 -22.01 -14.87
C GLN A 261 31.34 -21.75 -15.58
N ASN A 262 31.91 -20.55 -15.40
CA ASN A 262 33.19 -20.16 -16.01
C ASN A 262 34.40 -20.43 -15.08
N PHE A 263 34.22 -21.19 -14.00
CA PHE A 263 35.27 -21.67 -13.10
C PHE A 263 35.18 -23.19 -12.94
#